data_AF-A0A4Y9VRA6-F1
#
_entry.id   AF-A0A4Y9VRA6-F1
#
_cell.length_a   1.000
_cell.length_b   1.000
_cell.length_c   1.000
_cell.angle_alpha   90.00
_cell.angle_beta   90.00
_cell.angle_gamma   90.00
#
_symmetry.space_group_name_H-M   'P 1'
#
loop_
_entity.id
_entity.type
_entity.pdbx_description
1 polymer ?
#
loop_
_entity_poly.entity_id
_entity_poly.type
_entity_poly.pdbx_seq_one_letter_code
_entity_poly.pdbx_strand_id
1 'polypeptide(L)'
;MINCLLIKITTNSRGLPVRNYRTIHATELMIGRGAECTIHLADPRIAMHHAVIKELEDGHIYVVSLNGEVEVEGAILQNVKLTPGKQIMIGPYQLNVEPAPPDVNLSISLTLTQPLPDDYQDLKARTHDPLPNAFKFKWRLSMWLAALIALTFLLLPLAQNLIPPLQTSMSTLPFGFDRIWSPGRISTAHRHFGSQCFNCHQAPLKKVSDQACVHCHQDTAPHIADPELQKRSLKAAHRFIGSMRCAECHQEHKAPHPLARQDNNMCIKCHGAIRTIDRDTKLPNIRDFEKQHPDFKLSFKTGPNAKDVVRIPQAEKAKLIENSGLKFPHNQHVGKVQGPNGIWDVRELACTSCHQAEGKEMRFKALSYKNNCSTCHTSELQIGPKDNKLTLPHGDEQNMFNSLKLYAPKEFDRYSDQLKNNGCAYCHAIQDAQPGDKTPWQTIPLRLNNDWLSKAQFNHAAHRTQECTSCHKVAESISSADVAIPDRQSCLLCHSGNTQKHKRIASSCMSCHTFHNAHQGYDLITGAKVDSKDIDLLNALPNGAKQP
;
A
#
# COMPACT_ATOMS: atom_id res chain seq x y z
N MET A 1 54.27 -23.01 -56.94
CA MET A 1 53.78 -22.50 -55.62
C MET A 1 54.60 -21.29 -55.26
N ILE A 2 53.95 -20.19 -54.89
CA ILE A 2 54.61 -18.90 -54.65
C ILE A 2 55.02 -18.81 -53.18
N ASN A 3 56.31 -18.57 -52.95
CA ASN A 3 56.89 -18.22 -51.67
C ASN A 3 57.38 -16.77 -51.77
N CYS A 4 56.56 -15.84 -51.29
CA CYS A 4 56.74 -14.40 -51.49
C CYS A 4 57.14 -13.69 -50.19
N LEU A 5 58.22 -12.91 -50.24
CA LEU A 5 58.55 -11.92 -49.21
C LEU A 5 57.85 -10.59 -49.51
N LEU A 6 56.82 -10.25 -48.73
CA LEU A 6 56.13 -8.97 -48.80
C LEU A 6 56.76 -7.97 -47.84
N ILE A 7 57.18 -6.81 -48.37
CA ILE A 7 57.77 -5.70 -47.62
C ILE A 7 56.79 -4.52 -47.67
N LYS A 8 56.01 -4.30 -46.61
CA LYS A 8 55.10 -3.15 -46.53
C LYS A 8 55.84 -1.93 -45.98
N ILE A 9 55.88 -0.85 -46.77
CA ILE A 9 56.56 0.40 -46.41
C ILE A 9 55.49 1.45 -46.03
N THR A 10 55.49 1.87 -44.77
CA THR A 10 54.58 2.89 -44.23
C THR A 10 55.37 4.06 -43.64
N THR A 11 54.82 5.28 -43.67
CA THR A 11 55.43 6.44 -43.02
C THR A 11 54.98 6.58 -41.57
N ASN A 12 55.89 6.88 -40.65
CA ASN A 12 55.53 7.20 -39.26
C ASN A 12 55.12 8.69 -39.10
N SER A 13 54.70 9.09 -37.90
CA SER A 13 54.30 10.48 -37.60
C SER A 13 55.40 11.54 -37.78
N ARG A 14 56.66 11.12 -38.00
CA ARG A 14 57.81 11.98 -38.31
C ARG A 14 58.19 11.94 -39.80
N GLY A 15 57.42 11.26 -40.64
CA GLY A 15 57.66 11.16 -42.08
C GLY A 15 58.75 10.16 -42.49
N LEU A 16 59.27 9.34 -41.58
CA LEU A 16 60.31 8.35 -41.90
C LEU A 16 59.69 7.01 -42.36
N PRO A 17 60.29 6.33 -43.36
CA PRO A 17 59.79 5.05 -43.84
C PRO A 17 60.07 3.92 -42.83
N VAL A 18 59.03 3.17 -42.50
CA VAL A 18 59.06 1.97 -41.67
C VAL A 18 58.76 0.77 -42.56
N ARG A 19 59.66 -0.23 -42.56
CA ARG A 19 59.52 -1.45 -43.36
C ARG A 19 59.05 -2.61 -42.49
N ASN A 20 57.98 -3.29 -42.90
CA ASN A 20 57.47 -4.48 -42.24
C ASN A 20 57.54 -5.68 -43.21
N TYR A 21 58.17 -6.77 -42.76
CA TYR A 21 58.47 -7.94 -43.57
C TYR A 21 57.52 -9.09 -43.22
N ARG A 22 56.92 -9.71 -44.24
CA ARG A 22 56.03 -10.86 -44.07
C ARG A 22 56.27 -11.87 -45.19
N THR A 23 56.60 -13.11 -44.85
CA THR A 23 56.68 -14.21 -45.81
C THR A 23 55.31 -14.85 -45.98
N ILE A 24 54.91 -15.10 -47.22
CA ILE A 24 53.60 -15.64 -47.58
C ILE A 24 53.78 -16.82 -48.54
N HIS A 25 53.18 -17.96 -48.19
CA HIS A 25 53.19 -19.17 -49.00
C HIS A 25 51.77 -19.45 -49.52
N ALA A 26 51.57 -19.37 -50.84
CA ALA A 26 50.28 -19.66 -51.46
C ALA A 26 50.44 -20.06 -52.93
N THR A 27 49.41 -20.67 -53.52
CA THR A 27 49.34 -20.92 -54.97
C THR A 27 49.07 -19.63 -55.75
N GLU A 28 48.20 -18.78 -55.20
CA GLU A 28 47.86 -17.46 -55.75
C GLU A 28 47.83 -16.42 -54.60
N LEU A 29 48.31 -15.20 -54.83
CA LEU A 29 48.27 -14.11 -53.86
C LEU A 29 47.29 -13.04 -54.32
N MET A 30 46.14 -12.94 -53.66
CA MET A 30 45.12 -11.96 -54.03
C MET A 30 45.40 -10.60 -53.39
N ILE A 31 45.29 -9.54 -54.18
CA ILE A 31 45.50 -8.14 -53.79
C ILE A 31 44.17 -7.40 -53.90
N GLY A 32 43.76 -6.71 -52.83
CA GLY A 32 42.51 -5.96 -52.84
C GLY A 32 42.11 -5.39 -51.48
N ARG A 33 40.94 -4.74 -51.47
CA ARG A 33 40.33 -4.16 -50.26
C ARG A 33 39.52 -5.18 -49.46
N GLY A 34 39.19 -6.33 -50.05
CA GLY A 34 38.54 -7.43 -49.35
C GLY A 34 39.41 -7.96 -48.20
N ALA A 35 38.80 -8.29 -47.07
CA ALA A 35 39.52 -8.85 -45.92
C ALA A 35 40.07 -10.27 -46.21
N GLU A 36 39.49 -10.94 -47.21
CA GLU A 36 39.88 -12.22 -47.77
C GLU A 36 41.14 -12.13 -48.65
N CYS A 37 41.56 -10.93 -49.07
CA CYS A 37 42.75 -10.77 -49.89
C CYS A 37 44.02 -11.05 -49.09
N THR A 38 44.91 -11.88 -49.65
CA THR A 38 46.21 -12.20 -49.06
C THR A 38 47.05 -10.95 -48.79
N ILE A 39 46.97 -9.96 -49.69
CA ILE A 39 47.54 -8.62 -49.56
C ILE A 39 46.39 -7.61 -49.45
N HIS A 40 46.01 -7.30 -48.21
CA HIS A 40 44.91 -6.39 -47.89
C HIS A 40 45.33 -4.91 -47.94
N LEU A 41 44.64 -4.13 -48.77
CA LEU A 41 44.84 -2.70 -49.01
C LEU A 41 43.56 -1.90 -48.70
N ALA A 42 43.55 -1.21 -47.56
CA ALA A 42 42.35 -0.57 -47.00
C ALA A 42 42.00 0.80 -47.62
N ASP A 43 42.40 1.07 -48.87
CA ASP A 43 42.09 2.34 -49.56
C ASP A 43 40.81 2.18 -50.40
N PRO A 44 39.83 3.10 -50.28
CA PRO A 44 38.56 2.99 -51.00
C PRO A 44 38.69 2.98 -52.53
N ARG A 45 39.82 3.46 -53.09
CA ARG A 45 40.10 3.42 -54.53
C ARG A 45 40.57 2.04 -55.01
N ILE A 46 40.78 1.09 -54.11
CA ILE A 46 41.11 -0.30 -54.43
C ILE A 46 39.83 -1.15 -54.46
N ALA A 47 39.59 -1.85 -55.57
CA ALA A 47 38.52 -2.84 -55.70
C ALA A 47 38.63 -3.97 -54.66
N MET A 48 37.50 -4.64 -54.35
CA MET A 48 37.46 -5.73 -53.36
C MET A 48 38.45 -6.84 -53.71
N HIS A 49 38.45 -7.30 -54.96
CA HIS A 49 39.46 -8.17 -55.57
C HIS A 49 40.11 -7.42 -56.74
N HIS A 50 41.24 -6.75 -56.49
CA HIS A 50 41.84 -5.82 -57.44
C HIS A 50 42.71 -6.56 -58.48
N ALA A 51 43.64 -7.37 -58.01
CA ALA A 51 44.55 -8.16 -58.85
C ALA A 51 44.97 -9.45 -58.13
N VAL A 52 45.51 -10.41 -58.88
CA VAL A 52 46.05 -11.66 -58.34
C VAL A 52 47.45 -11.92 -58.86
N ILE A 53 48.37 -12.31 -57.98
CA ILE A 53 49.69 -12.80 -58.37
C ILE A 53 49.62 -14.32 -58.51
N LYS A 54 49.92 -14.84 -59.71
CA LYS A 54 49.93 -16.27 -59.98
C LYS A 54 51.01 -16.65 -61.00
N GLU A 55 51.40 -17.92 -60.96
CA GLU A 55 52.31 -18.53 -61.93
C GLU A 55 51.49 -18.96 -63.16
N LEU A 56 51.88 -18.55 -64.37
CA LEU A 56 51.22 -18.93 -65.63
C LEU A 56 51.92 -20.16 -66.27
N GLU A 57 51.34 -20.70 -67.35
CA GLU A 57 51.82 -21.92 -68.04
C GLU A 57 53.27 -21.82 -68.54
N ASP A 58 53.82 -20.62 -68.66
CA ASP A 58 55.21 -20.35 -69.05
C ASP A 58 56.21 -20.45 -67.89
N GLY A 59 55.76 -20.85 -66.68
CA GLY A 59 56.59 -21.00 -65.48
C GLY A 59 57.03 -19.67 -64.85
N HIS A 60 56.47 -18.55 -65.30
CA HIS A 60 56.77 -17.22 -64.76
C HIS A 60 55.62 -16.68 -63.92
N ILE A 61 55.95 -15.81 -62.95
CA ILE A 61 54.96 -15.20 -62.05
C ILE A 61 54.46 -13.88 -62.65
N TYR A 62 53.15 -13.71 -62.71
CA TYR A 62 52.48 -12.53 -63.23
C TYR A 62 51.56 -11.90 -62.18
N VAL A 63 51.40 -10.57 -62.26
CA VAL A 63 50.24 -9.87 -61.68
C VAL A 63 49.17 -9.80 -62.76
N VAL A 64 48.01 -10.33 -62.46
CA VAL A 64 46.84 -10.36 -63.34
C VAL A 64 45.77 -9.45 -62.75
N SER A 65 45.31 -8.47 -63.52
CA SER A 65 44.18 -7.62 -63.17
C SER A 65 42.89 -8.45 -63.09
N LEU A 66 42.09 -8.24 -62.03
CA LEU A 66 40.78 -8.87 -61.88
C LEU A 66 39.65 -7.85 -62.09
N ASN A 67 39.56 -6.87 -61.20
CA ASN A 67 38.54 -5.82 -61.22
C ASN A 67 39.15 -4.42 -61.01
N GLY A 68 40.47 -4.29 -61.07
CA GLY A 68 41.18 -3.04 -60.85
C GLY A 68 42.31 -2.83 -61.85
N GLU A 69 42.64 -1.57 -62.12
CA GLU A 69 43.66 -1.21 -63.10
C GLU A 69 45.06 -1.44 -62.53
N VAL A 70 45.86 -2.23 -63.25
CA VAL A 70 47.28 -2.43 -62.96
C VAL A 70 48.07 -1.63 -63.97
N GLU A 71 48.77 -0.59 -63.50
CA GLU A 71 49.48 0.35 -64.36
C GLU A 71 51.00 0.16 -64.25
N VAL A 72 51.69 0.13 -65.39
CA VAL A 72 53.14 0.01 -65.50
C VAL A 72 53.63 1.08 -66.46
N GLU A 73 54.51 1.97 -66.00
CA GLU A 73 55.07 3.06 -66.81
C GLU A 73 54.01 3.92 -67.53
N GLY A 74 52.85 4.14 -66.92
CA GLY A 74 51.77 4.94 -67.51
C GLY A 74 50.74 4.16 -68.34
N ALA A 75 50.98 2.86 -68.59
CA ALA A 75 50.09 2.02 -69.38
C ALA A 75 49.32 1.02 -68.50
N ILE A 76 48.01 0.92 -68.70
CA ILE A 76 47.15 -0.06 -68.02
C ILE A 76 47.30 -1.40 -68.73
N LEU A 77 47.77 -2.41 -68.00
CA LEU A 77 48.04 -3.75 -68.51
C LEU A 77 47.23 -4.80 -67.75
N GLN A 78 46.68 -5.77 -68.48
CA GLN A 78 45.90 -6.87 -67.88
C GLN A 78 46.81 -7.93 -67.22
N ASN A 79 47.96 -8.22 -67.84
CA ASN A 79 48.91 -9.22 -67.36
C ASN A 79 50.32 -8.64 -67.34
N VAL A 80 50.96 -8.60 -66.18
CA VAL A 80 52.31 -8.03 -66.01
C VAL A 80 53.25 -9.08 -65.43
N LYS A 81 54.26 -9.48 -66.21
CA LYS A 81 55.34 -10.37 -65.74
C LYS A 81 56.14 -9.69 -64.63
N LEU A 82 56.29 -10.36 -63.49
CA LEU A 82 57.09 -9.90 -62.35
C LEU A 82 58.57 -10.22 -62.57
N THR A 83 59.34 -9.23 -63.01
CA THR A 83 60.80 -9.29 -63.13
C THR A 83 61.43 -8.32 -62.13
N PRO A 84 62.57 -8.67 -61.49
CA PRO A 84 63.25 -7.77 -60.56
C PRO A 84 63.49 -6.38 -61.16
N GLY A 85 63.22 -5.32 -60.37
CA GLY A 85 63.34 -3.93 -60.78
C GLY A 85 62.06 -3.30 -61.37
N LYS A 86 61.01 -4.08 -61.66
CA LYS A 86 59.74 -3.52 -62.15
C LYS A 86 58.97 -2.78 -61.07
N GLN A 87 58.35 -1.67 -61.49
CA GLN A 87 57.42 -0.87 -60.68
C GLN A 87 56.02 -0.98 -61.26
N ILE A 88 55.05 -1.30 -60.41
CA ILE A 88 53.66 -1.58 -60.78
C ILE A 88 52.77 -0.77 -59.85
N MET A 89 51.89 0.04 -60.42
CA MET A 89 50.90 0.79 -59.67
C MET A 89 49.61 -0.05 -59.53
N ILE A 90 49.14 -0.17 -58.29
CA ILE A 90 47.89 -0.82 -57.90
C ILE A 90 47.10 0.23 -57.12
N GLY A 91 46.24 0.96 -57.83
CA GLY A 91 45.60 2.19 -57.32
C GLY A 91 46.65 3.16 -56.73
N PRO A 92 46.49 3.66 -55.49
CA PRO A 92 47.44 4.59 -54.87
C PRO A 92 48.70 3.90 -54.30
N TYR A 93 48.84 2.58 -54.45
CA TYR A 93 50.00 1.83 -53.98
C TYR A 93 50.96 1.54 -55.11
N GLN A 94 52.25 1.76 -54.86
CA GLN A 94 53.33 1.35 -55.73
C GLN A 94 53.92 0.02 -55.23
N LEU A 95 53.86 -1.01 -56.07
CA LEU A 95 54.47 -2.33 -55.90
C LEU A 95 55.78 -2.38 -56.70
N ASN A 96 56.90 -2.57 -56.02
CA ASN A 96 58.21 -2.77 -56.65
C ASN A 96 58.66 -4.21 -56.47
N VAL A 97 59.18 -4.84 -57.54
CA VAL A 97 59.74 -6.19 -57.49
C VAL A 97 61.20 -6.11 -57.09
N GLU A 98 61.52 -6.59 -55.89
CA GLU A 98 62.88 -6.58 -55.35
C GLU A 98 63.62 -7.88 -55.75
N PRO A 99 64.96 -7.89 -55.78
CA PRO A 99 65.73 -9.12 -55.93
C PRO A 99 65.35 -10.13 -54.84
N ALA A 100 64.94 -11.34 -55.23
CA ALA A 100 64.52 -12.37 -54.30
C ALA A 100 65.73 -12.97 -53.55
N PRO A 101 65.75 -13.00 -52.20
CA PRO A 101 66.71 -13.76 -51.42
C PRO A 101 66.69 -15.27 -51.76
N PRO A 102 67.74 -16.05 -51.45
CA PRO A 102 67.83 -17.47 -51.80
C PRO A 102 66.67 -18.33 -51.29
N ASP A 103 65.99 -17.88 -50.23
CA ASP A 103 64.97 -18.65 -49.51
C ASP A 103 63.53 -18.42 -50.03
N VAL A 104 63.32 -17.48 -50.96
CA VAL A 104 62.00 -17.12 -51.51
C VAL A 104 62.07 -17.01 -53.04
N ASN A 105 60.97 -17.29 -53.75
CA ASN A 105 60.93 -17.20 -55.21
C ASN A 105 60.33 -15.88 -55.74
N LEU A 106 59.84 -15.02 -54.83
CA LEU A 106 59.38 -13.67 -55.14
C LEU A 106 59.66 -12.73 -53.96
N SER A 107 60.09 -11.49 -54.22
CA SER A 107 60.18 -10.43 -53.22
C SER A 107 59.54 -9.16 -53.77
N ILE A 108 58.60 -8.58 -53.03
CA ILE A 108 57.87 -7.37 -53.45
C ILE A 108 57.81 -6.36 -52.31
N SER A 109 58.05 -5.09 -52.62
CA SER A 109 57.86 -3.97 -51.70
C SER A 109 56.65 -3.14 -52.09
N LEU A 110 55.83 -2.74 -51.11
CA LEU A 110 54.58 -2.02 -51.33
C LEU A 110 54.54 -0.72 -50.53
N THR A 111 54.36 0.41 -51.22
CA THR A 111 54.37 1.77 -50.64
C THR A 111 53.13 2.55 -51.05
N LEU A 112 52.49 3.27 -50.14
CA LEU A 112 51.40 4.20 -50.46
C LEU A 112 51.97 5.54 -50.95
N THR A 113 51.77 5.91 -52.21
CA THR A 113 52.35 7.13 -52.81
C THR A 113 51.36 8.29 -52.92
N GLN A 114 50.06 8.02 -52.95
CA GLN A 114 49.01 9.04 -53.10
C GLN A 114 47.98 8.99 -51.95
N PRO A 115 48.22 9.59 -50.78
CA PRO A 115 47.26 9.62 -49.67
C PRO A 115 46.06 10.55 -49.94
N LEU A 116 44.91 10.26 -49.33
CA LEU A 116 43.72 11.13 -49.37
C LEU A 116 43.91 12.39 -48.50
N PRO A 117 43.43 13.58 -48.91
CA PRO A 117 43.42 14.79 -48.07
C PRO A 117 42.56 14.62 -46.81
N ASP A 118 42.94 15.24 -45.69
CA ASP A 118 42.23 15.14 -44.40
C ASP A 118 41.07 16.16 -44.29
N ASP A 119 39.90 15.79 -44.82
CA ASP A 119 38.67 16.63 -44.86
C ASP A 119 38.17 17.09 -43.48
N TYR A 120 38.63 16.46 -42.40
CA TYR A 120 38.22 16.78 -41.03
C TYR A 120 38.65 18.18 -40.59
N GLN A 121 39.84 18.64 -41.01
CA GLN A 121 40.38 19.95 -40.64
C GLN A 121 39.61 21.09 -41.32
N ASP A 122 39.21 20.92 -42.59
CA ASP A 122 38.46 21.94 -43.35
C ASP A 122 37.02 22.08 -42.83
N LEU A 123 36.37 20.96 -42.48
CA LEU A 123 35.03 20.95 -41.86
C LEU A 123 35.01 21.70 -40.52
N LYS A 124 36.03 21.51 -39.67
CA LYS A 124 36.13 22.17 -38.35
C LYS A 124 36.27 23.68 -38.47
N ALA A 125 37.00 24.17 -39.47
CA ALA A 125 37.24 25.60 -39.68
C ALA A 125 35.97 26.38 -40.08
N ARG A 126 35.01 25.72 -40.74
CA ARG A 126 33.78 26.37 -41.25
C ARG A 126 32.62 26.45 -40.24
N THR A 127 32.70 25.75 -39.10
CA THR A 127 31.56 25.53 -38.20
C THR A 127 31.48 26.38 -36.93
N HIS A 128 32.39 27.31 -36.65
CA HIS A 128 32.36 28.10 -35.42
C HIS A 128 32.62 29.60 -35.62
N ASP A 129 31.64 30.32 -36.17
CA ASP A 129 31.45 31.72 -35.82
C ASP A 129 30.31 31.82 -34.79
N PRO A 130 30.56 32.24 -33.54
CA PRO A 130 29.50 32.40 -32.55
C PRO A 130 28.53 33.52 -32.97
N LEU A 131 27.24 33.22 -32.96
CA LEU A 131 26.17 34.19 -33.25
C LEU A 131 26.39 35.51 -32.46
N PRO A 132 26.53 36.66 -33.13
CA PRO A 132 26.80 37.92 -32.45
C PRO A 132 25.65 38.26 -31.49
N ASN A 133 25.99 38.67 -30.26
CA ASN A 133 25.07 38.99 -29.17
C ASN A 133 24.23 37.83 -28.58
N ALA A 134 24.49 36.57 -28.93
CA ALA A 134 23.75 35.43 -28.38
C ALA A 134 23.77 35.37 -26.84
N PHE A 135 24.90 35.71 -26.21
CA PHE A 135 25.00 35.80 -24.75
C PHE A 135 24.10 36.90 -24.17
N LYS A 136 24.11 38.10 -24.75
CA LYS A 136 23.28 39.23 -24.30
C LYS A 136 21.78 38.91 -24.42
N PHE A 137 21.37 38.25 -25.50
CA PHE A 137 19.99 37.81 -25.69
C PHE A 137 19.58 36.75 -24.66
N LYS A 138 20.38 35.69 -24.49
CA LYS A 138 20.13 34.62 -23.50
C LYS A 138 20.08 35.17 -22.07
N TRP A 139 20.98 36.08 -21.73
CA TRP A 139 21.02 36.71 -20.40
C TRP A 139 19.80 37.62 -20.16
N ARG A 140 19.41 38.45 -21.14
CA ARG A 140 18.19 39.27 -21.05
C ARG A 140 16.93 38.42 -20.92
N LEU A 141 16.80 37.36 -21.72
CA LEU A 141 15.67 36.44 -21.66
C LEU A 141 15.62 35.72 -20.30
N SER A 142 16.76 35.27 -19.79
CA SER A 142 16.86 34.63 -18.47
C SER A 142 16.50 35.57 -17.34
N MET A 143 16.97 36.82 -17.38
CA MET A 143 16.64 37.85 -16.38
C MET A 143 15.15 38.21 -16.44
N TRP A 144 14.59 38.32 -17.64
CA TRP A 144 13.16 38.55 -17.81
C TRP A 144 12.32 37.39 -17.26
N LEU A 145 12.71 36.14 -17.54
CA LEU A 145 12.03 34.96 -17.01
C LEU A 145 12.16 34.88 -15.49
N ALA A 146 13.34 35.18 -14.94
CA ALA A 146 13.56 35.22 -13.49
C ALA A 146 12.72 36.32 -12.82
N ALA A 147 12.64 37.51 -13.43
CA ALA A 147 11.80 38.59 -12.94
C ALA A 147 10.31 38.24 -13.02
N LEU A 148 9.87 37.57 -14.10
CA LEU A 148 8.50 37.09 -14.24
C LEU A 148 8.16 36.06 -13.15
N ILE A 149 9.03 35.07 -12.93
CA ILE A 149 8.86 34.05 -11.89
C ILE A 149 8.82 34.71 -10.50
N ALA A 150 9.75 35.62 -10.22
CA ALA A 150 9.75 36.35 -8.95
C ALA A 150 8.48 37.20 -8.79
N LEU A 151 8.00 37.85 -9.84
CA LEU A 151 6.76 38.62 -9.81
C LEU A 151 5.55 37.74 -9.50
N THR A 152 5.39 36.61 -10.21
CA THR A 152 4.20 35.76 -10.11
C THR A 152 4.21 34.86 -8.86
N PHE A 153 5.36 34.30 -8.48
CA PHE A 153 5.46 33.32 -7.39
C PHE A 153 5.92 33.93 -6.06
N LEU A 154 6.38 35.18 -6.02
CA LEU A 154 6.86 35.83 -4.80
C LEU A 154 6.23 37.21 -4.56
N LEU A 155 6.39 38.17 -5.47
CA LEU A 155 5.99 39.56 -5.22
C LEU A 155 4.47 39.74 -5.17
N LEU A 156 3.71 39.15 -6.11
CA LEU A 156 2.24 39.26 -6.13
C LEU A 156 1.58 38.56 -4.92
N PRO A 157 1.93 37.31 -4.56
CA PRO A 157 1.39 36.67 -3.34
C PRO A 157 1.77 37.44 -2.06
N LEU A 158 3.00 37.95 -1.98
CA LEU A 158 3.45 38.72 -0.83
C LEU A 158 2.73 40.07 -0.71
N ALA A 159 2.55 40.78 -1.83
CA ALA A 159 1.81 42.03 -1.87
C ALA A 159 0.35 41.84 -1.45
N GLN A 160 -0.33 40.79 -1.95
CA GLN A 160 -1.69 40.45 -1.52
C GLN A 160 -1.77 40.20 -0.01
N ASN A 161 -0.76 39.59 0.61
CA ASN A 161 -0.77 39.29 2.04
C ASN A 161 -0.34 40.49 2.94
N LEU A 162 0.50 41.39 2.44
CA LEU A 162 0.99 42.55 3.21
C LEU A 162 0.11 43.80 3.07
N ILE A 163 -0.74 43.87 2.04
CA ILE A 163 -1.57 45.04 1.74
C ILE A 163 -3.06 44.68 2.00
N PRO A 164 -3.64 45.08 3.14
CA PRO A 164 -5.02 44.74 3.52
C PRO A 164 -6.11 45.03 2.47
N PRO A 165 -6.12 46.19 1.76
CA PRO A 165 -7.16 46.43 0.75
C PRO A 165 -7.03 45.50 -0.47
N LEU A 166 -5.82 45.07 -0.81
CA LEU A 166 -5.57 44.12 -1.89
C LEU A 166 -6.03 42.71 -1.46
N GLN A 167 -5.78 42.33 -0.20
CA GLN A 167 -6.25 41.08 0.38
C GLN A 167 -7.78 40.95 0.31
N THR A 168 -8.52 41.95 0.80
CA THR A 168 -9.98 41.96 0.80
C THR A 168 -10.55 41.86 -0.60
N SER A 169 -9.99 42.64 -1.54
CA SER A 169 -10.43 42.63 -2.95
C SER A 169 -10.20 41.26 -3.59
N MET A 170 -9.01 40.67 -3.41
CA MET A 170 -8.67 39.36 -3.96
C MET A 170 -9.46 38.21 -3.31
N SER A 171 -9.88 38.35 -2.05
CA SER A 171 -10.67 37.32 -1.34
C SER A 171 -12.05 37.05 -1.95
N THR A 172 -12.57 37.98 -2.75
CA THR A 172 -13.87 37.85 -3.44
C THR A 172 -13.76 37.20 -4.81
N LEU A 173 -12.54 37.04 -5.34
CA LEU A 173 -12.28 36.43 -6.64
C LEU A 173 -12.00 34.93 -6.51
N PRO A 174 -12.35 34.11 -7.52
CA PRO A 174 -12.14 32.66 -7.48
C PRO A 174 -10.66 32.24 -7.50
N PHE A 175 -9.75 33.15 -7.90
CA PHE A 175 -8.31 32.92 -8.01
C PHE A 175 -7.52 34.08 -7.40
N GLY A 176 -7.09 33.95 -6.14
CA GLY A 176 -6.08 34.82 -5.51
C GLY A 176 -4.66 34.39 -5.88
N PHE A 177 -3.70 35.34 -5.83
CA PHE A 177 -2.28 35.07 -6.11
C PHE A 177 -1.64 34.18 -5.04
N ASP A 178 -2.14 34.23 -3.80
CA ASP A 178 -1.68 33.43 -2.66
C ASP A 178 -1.93 31.93 -2.81
N ARG A 179 -2.83 31.51 -3.72
CA ARG A 179 -3.14 30.11 -3.97
C ARG A 179 -1.95 29.30 -4.47
N ILE A 180 -0.98 29.96 -5.10
CA ILE A 180 0.30 29.39 -5.54
C ILE A 180 1.11 28.87 -4.34
N TRP A 181 0.93 29.44 -3.15
CA TRP A 181 1.59 29.01 -1.91
C TRP A 181 0.78 27.98 -1.11
N SER A 182 -0.38 27.54 -1.62
CA SER A 182 -1.22 26.57 -0.93
C SER A 182 -0.58 25.17 -0.96
N PRO A 183 -0.33 24.53 0.20
CA PRO A 183 0.24 23.18 0.26
C PRO A 183 -0.70 22.06 -0.25
N GLY A 184 -1.97 22.40 -0.50
CA GLY A 184 -3.01 21.45 -0.89
C GLY A 184 -4.41 21.96 -0.57
N ARG A 185 -5.41 21.17 -0.95
CA ARG A 185 -6.83 21.50 -0.71
C ARG A 185 -7.19 21.31 0.75
N ILE A 186 -7.99 22.23 1.27
CA ILE A 186 -8.51 22.13 2.63
C ILE A 186 -9.66 21.12 2.75
N SER A 187 -9.87 20.63 3.97
CA SER A 187 -10.87 19.64 4.33
C SER A 187 -12.30 20.10 4.01
N THR A 188 -13.21 19.13 3.86
CA THR A 188 -14.63 19.43 3.56
C THR A 188 -15.28 20.26 4.66
N ALA A 189 -14.91 20.03 5.93
CA ALA A 189 -15.45 20.75 7.08
C ALA A 189 -15.10 22.25 7.06
N HIS A 190 -13.89 22.60 6.62
CA HIS A 190 -13.43 23.99 6.55
C HIS A 190 -13.64 24.65 5.18
N ARG A 191 -14.19 23.92 4.20
CA ARG A 191 -14.30 24.36 2.79
C ARG A 191 -14.94 25.74 2.63
N HIS A 192 -15.93 26.06 3.47
CA HIS A 192 -16.72 27.27 3.39
C HIS A 192 -15.88 28.56 3.46
N PHE A 193 -14.76 28.56 4.18
CA PHE A 193 -13.86 29.70 4.32
C PHE A 193 -12.47 29.43 3.74
N GLY A 194 -12.36 28.50 2.78
CA GLY A 194 -11.07 28.06 2.26
C GLY A 194 -10.23 29.08 1.50
N SER A 195 -10.82 30.21 1.12
CA SER A 195 -10.11 31.36 0.54
C SER A 195 -9.62 32.36 1.60
N GLN A 196 -10.04 32.22 2.86
CA GLN A 196 -9.70 33.12 3.96
C GLN A 196 -8.55 32.55 4.79
N CYS A 197 -7.37 32.44 4.17
CA CYS A 197 -6.17 31.84 4.76
C CYS A 197 -5.80 32.43 6.14
N PHE A 198 -6.09 33.72 6.34
CA PHE A 198 -5.80 34.48 7.56
C PHE A 198 -6.58 34.01 8.79
N ASN A 199 -7.69 33.28 8.62
CA ASN A 199 -8.43 32.69 9.74
C ASN A 199 -7.57 31.69 10.53
N CYS A 200 -6.59 31.05 9.88
CA CYS A 200 -5.65 30.13 10.51
C CYS A 200 -4.21 30.67 10.50
N HIS A 201 -3.78 31.26 9.38
CA HIS A 201 -2.43 31.81 9.21
C HIS A 201 -2.38 33.28 9.64
N GLN A 202 -2.37 33.51 10.96
CA GLN A 202 -2.38 34.84 11.56
C GLN A 202 -1.08 35.64 11.37
N ALA A 203 0.05 34.97 11.10
CA ALA A 203 1.34 35.62 10.91
C ALA A 203 2.11 34.99 9.73
N PRO A 204 2.71 35.81 8.83
CA PRO A 204 3.49 35.31 7.71
C PRO A 204 4.64 34.41 8.15
N LEU A 205 4.87 33.33 7.40
CA LEU A 205 5.96 32.35 7.61
C LEU A 205 5.98 31.67 9.00
N LYS A 206 4.95 31.88 9.83
CA LYS A 206 4.76 31.15 11.09
C LYS A 206 3.78 30.00 10.90
N LYS A 207 4.00 28.90 11.64
CA LYS A 207 3.06 27.77 11.71
C LYS A 207 1.79 28.21 12.43
N VAL A 208 0.63 27.72 11.98
CA VAL A 208 -0.69 27.95 12.60
C VAL A 208 -0.65 27.61 14.09
N SER A 209 -1.01 28.55 14.96
CA SER A 209 -1.04 28.36 16.41
C SER A 209 -2.25 27.51 16.83
N ASP A 210 -2.16 26.85 17.98
CA ASP A 210 -3.30 26.10 18.54
C ASP A 210 -4.44 27.07 18.93
N GLN A 211 -4.09 28.32 19.29
CA GLN A 211 -5.05 29.40 19.56
C GLN A 211 -5.90 29.77 18.34
N ALA A 212 -5.33 29.72 17.13
CA ALA A 212 -6.08 29.96 15.90
C ALA A 212 -7.16 28.89 15.70
N CYS A 213 -6.90 27.63 16.10
CA CYS A 213 -7.86 26.55 16.01
C CYS A 213 -9.01 26.75 17.02
N VAL A 214 -8.67 26.97 18.28
CA VAL A 214 -9.69 27.05 19.35
C VAL A 214 -10.48 28.34 19.32
N HIS A 215 -10.07 29.36 18.58
CA HIS A 215 -10.87 30.56 18.40
C HIS A 215 -12.30 30.22 17.94
N CYS A 216 -12.43 29.25 17.04
CA CYS A 216 -13.71 28.69 16.61
C CYS A 216 -14.08 27.37 17.33
N HIS A 217 -13.09 26.59 17.78
CA HIS A 217 -13.29 25.27 18.37
C HIS A 217 -13.33 25.24 19.92
N GLN A 218 -13.86 26.28 20.56
CA GLN A 218 -13.89 26.44 22.03
C GLN A 218 -14.70 25.34 22.74
N ASP A 219 -15.78 24.88 22.10
CA ASP A 219 -16.69 23.87 22.66
C ASP A 219 -16.32 22.44 22.26
N THR A 220 -15.07 22.21 21.84
CA THR A 220 -14.60 20.86 21.49
C THR A 220 -14.38 20.05 22.74
N ALA A 221 -14.97 18.85 22.80
CA ALA A 221 -14.75 17.95 23.92
C ALA A 221 -13.28 17.53 24.03
N PRO A 222 -12.78 17.26 25.24
CA PRO A 222 -11.41 16.81 25.44
C PRO A 222 -11.17 15.44 24.79
N HIS A 223 -9.91 15.19 24.42
CA HIS A 223 -9.48 13.89 23.91
C HIS A 223 -9.50 12.82 25.02
N ILE A 224 -9.29 13.23 26.27
CA ILE A 224 -9.35 12.37 27.46
C ILE A 224 -10.25 13.04 28.50
N ALA A 225 -11.26 12.33 28.98
CA ALA A 225 -12.26 12.88 29.91
C ALA A 225 -11.65 13.38 31.24
N ASP A 226 -10.55 12.78 31.69
CA ASP A 226 -9.75 13.24 32.83
C ASP A 226 -8.81 14.39 32.39
N PRO A 227 -9.00 15.63 32.88
CA PRO A 227 -8.19 16.79 32.49
C PRO A 227 -6.71 16.66 32.85
N GLU A 228 -6.38 16.08 34.01
CA GLU A 228 -5.00 15.93 34.47
C GLU A 228 -4.27 14.85 33.66
N LEU A 229 -4.98 13.76 33.33
CA LEU A 229 -4.44 12.76 32.42
C LEU A 229 -4.26 13.31 31.01
N GLN A 230 -5.19 14.13 30.51
CA GLN A 230 -5.05 14.81 29.21
C GLN A 230 -3.78 15.68 29.18
N LYS A 231 -3.62 16.55 30.17
CA LYS A 231 -2.48 17.46 30.27
C LYS A 231 -1.16 16.70 30.33
N ARG A 232 -1.07 15.65 31.15
CA ARG A 232 0.11 14.78 31.22
C ARG A 232 0.39 14.08 29.88
N SER A 233 -0.63 13.55 29.23
CA SER A 233 -0.51 12.82 27.96
C SER A 233 0.00 13.71 26.84
N LEU A 234 -0.59 14.90 26.66
CA LEU A 234 -0.20 15.84 25.60
C LEU A 234 1.19 16.45 25.84
N LYS A 235 1.60 16.62 27.11
CA LYS A 235 2.96 17.04 27.47
C LYS A 235 3.99 15.92 27.25
N ALA A 236 3.67 14.69 27.65
CA ALA A 236 4.57 13.54 27.55
C ALA A 236 4.82 13.08 26.10
N ALA A 237 3.86 13.31 25.20
CA ALA A 237 3.96 12.93 23.79
C ALA A 237 5.07 13.67 23.02
N HIS A 238 5.55 14.81 23.52
CA HIS A 238 6.62 15.60 22.90
C HIS A 238 7.86 15.64 23.81
N ARG A 239 8.53 14.48 23.92
CA ARG A 239 9.65 14.15 24.83
C ARG A 239 10.81 15.15 24.93
N PHE A 240 10.91 16.14 24.03
CA PHE A 240 12.05 17.06 23.95
C PHE A 240 11.69 18.56 23.81
N ILE A 241 10.45 18.94 23.43
CA ILE A 241 10.10 20.36 23.20
C ILE A 241 8.60 20.58 23.50
N GLY A 242 8.24 21.02 24.71
CA GLY A 242 6.88 21.49 25.03
C GLY A 242 5.78 20.43 24.95
N SER A 243 4.54 20.86 24.69
CA SER A 243 3.38 19.97 24.47
C SER A 243 3.18 19.65 22.99
N MET A 244 2.46 18.56 22.72
CA MET A 244 1.97 18.24 21.38
C MET A 244 0.97 19.29 20.88
N ARG A 245 1.17 19.76 19.65
CA ARG A 245 0.30 20.78 19.02
C ARG A 245 -0.90 20.16 18.32
N CYS A 246 -2.00 20.91 18.18
CA CYS A 246 -3.18 20.49 17.45
C CYS A 246 -2.83 20.04 16.02
N ALA A 247 -2.01 20.83 15.32
CA ALA A 247 -1.64 20.59 13.92
C ALA A 247 -0.71 19.37 13.69
N GLU A 248 -0.17 18.75 14.74
CA GLU A 248 0.58 17.49 14.59
C GLU A 248 -0.33 16.32 14.26
N CYS A 249 -1.51 16.29 14.87
CA CYS A 249 -2.54 15.28 14.65
C CYS A 249 -3.60 15.77 13.65
N HIS A 250 -4.01 17.03 13.73
CA HIS A 250 -5.04 17.63 12.88
C HIS A 250 -4.39 18.41 11.72
N GLN A 251 -4.05 17.71 10.64
CA GLN A 251 -3.33 18.27 9.50
C GLN A 251 -4.29 18.74 8.40
N GLU A 252 -4.41 20.06 8.25
CA GLU A 252 -5.14 20.68 7.15
C GLU A 252 -4.32 20.67 5.84
N HIS A 253 -4.96 21.02 4.73
CA HIS A 253 -4.41 20.99 3.36
C HIS A 253 -4.14 19.56 2.83
N LYS A 254 -4.76 18.55 3.43
CA LYS A 254 -4.60 17.13 3.05
C LYS A 254 -5.86 16.51 2.46
N ALA A 255 -6.85 17.31 2.06
CA ALA A 255 -8.05 16.77 1.43
C ALA A 255 -7.71 15.94 0.18
N PRO A 256 -8.38 14.79 -0.02
CA PRO A 256 -9.62 14.35 0.62
C PRO A 256 -9.44 13.59 1.96
N HIS A 257 -8.23 13.50 2.51
CA HIS A 257 -8.01 12.80 3.78
C HIS A 257 -8.64 13.54 4.96
N PRO A 258 -9.09 12.82 6.01
CA PRO A 258 -9.57 13.42 7.26
C PRO A 258 -8.51 14.32 7.89
N LEU A 259 -8.97 15.35 8.61
CA LEU A 259 -8.09 16.29 9.31
C LEU A 259 -7.21 15.55 10.34
N ALA A 260 -7.81 14.65 11.13
CA ALA A 260 -7.06 13.81 12.07
C ALA A 260 -6.27 12.74 11.31
N ARG A 261 -4.94 12.73 11.49
CA ARG A 261 -4.04 11.70 10.96
C ARG A 261 -4.52 10.31 11.41
N GLN A 262 -4.56 9.39 10.45
CA GLN A 262 -5.07 8.03 10.65
C GLN A 262 -3.93 6.98 10.69
N ASP A 263 -2.67 7.42 10.77
CA ASP A 263 -1.53 6.52 10.78
C ASP A 263 -1.22 5.99 12.19
N ASN A 264 -0.83 4.72 12.25
CA ASN A 264 -0.56 4.04 13.53
C ASN A 264 0.58 4.68 14.31
N ASN A 265 1.57 5.29 13.63
CA ASN A 265 2.71 5.90 14.28
C ASN A 265 2.25 7.01 15.25
N MET A 266 1.18 7.73 14.92
CA MET A 266 0.62 8.71 15.84
C MET A 266 0.03 8.06 17.10
N CYS A 267 -0.80 7.02 16.95
CA CYS A 267 -1.42 6.33 18.08
C CYS A 267 -0.38 5.75 19.04
N ILE A 268 0.68 5.13 18.50
CA ILE A 268 1.69 4.44 19.30
C ILE A 268 2.69 5.38 19.98
N LYS A 269 2.72 6.68 19.63
CA LYS A 269 3.50 7.68 20.40
C LYS A 269 3.09 7.68 21.87
N CYS A 270 1.79 7.53 22.12
CA CYS A 270 1.24 7.42 23.47
C CYS A 270 1.03 5.95 23.86
N HIS A 271 0.38 5.16 23.01
CA HIS A 271 -0.03 3.80 23.37
C HIS A 271 1.11 2.75 23.30
N GLY A 272 2.21 3.05 22.62
CA GLY A 272 3.37 2.16 22.50
C GLY A 272 4.18 1.99 23.78
N ALA A 273 4.00 2.92 24.73
CA ALA A 273 4.58 2.87 26.06
C ALA A 273 3.63 3.55 27.06
N ILE A 274 2.36 3.14 27.09
CA ILE A 274 1.29 3.83 27.81
C ILE A 274 1.57 3.96 29.31
N ARG A 275 2.31 3.02 29.90
CA ARG A 275 2.73 3.08 31.31
C ARG A 275 3.70 4.21 31.64
N THR A 276 4.36 4.78 30.63
CA THR A 276 5.20 5.99 30.81
C THR A 276 4.38 7.27 30.88
N ILE A 277 3.12 7.22 30.43
CA ILE A 277 2.16 8.32 30.50
C ILE A 277 1.31 8.19 31.77
N ASP A 278 0.78 6.99 32.00
CA ASP A 278 -0.01 6.65 33.19
C ASP A 278 0.52 5.37 33.84
N ARG A 279 1.22 5.52 34.97
CA ARG A 279 1.88 4.39 35.66
C ARG A 279 0.87 3.38 36.21
N ASP A 280 -0.33 3.83 36.53
CA ASP A 280 -1.38 3.02 37.17
C ASP A 280 -2.28 2.31 36.15
N THR A 281 -2.05 2.53 34.85
CA THR A 281 -2.86 1.94 33.81
C THR A 281 -2.76 0.42 33.79
N LYS A 282 -3.93 -0.23 33.71
CA LYS A 282 -4.05 -1.68 33.49
C LYS A 282 -3.94 -2.08 32.02
N LEU A 283 -3.86 -1.09 31.11
CA LEU A 283 -3.75 -1.35 29.68
C LEU A 283 -2.32 -1.81 29.32
N PRO A 284 -2.19 -2.80 28.43
CA PRO A 284 -0.88 -3.18 27.89
C PRO A 284 -0.40 -2.15 26.87
N ASN A 285 0.91 -2.11 26.66
CA ASN A 285 1.50 -1.35 25.56
C ASN A 285 1.08 -1.98 24.21
N ILE A 286 0.83 -1.14 23.21
CA ILE A 286 0.47 -1.58 21.87
C ILE A 286 1.26 -0.79 20.82
N ARG A 287 1.86 -1.51 19.88
CA ARG A 287 2.75 -0.91 18.86
C ARG A 287 2.44 -1.34 17.44
N ASP A 288 1.78 -2.50 17.28
CA ASP A 288 1.51 -3.09 15.98
C ASP A 288 0.40 -4.14 16.11
N PHE A 289 -0.50 -4.21 15.13
CA PHE A 289 -1.61 -5.17 15.15
C PHE A 289 -1.15 -6.64 15.09
N GLU A 290 -0.14 -6.95 14.28
CA GLU A 290 0.29 -8.33 14.03
C GLU A 290 1.19 -8.88 15.14
N LYS A 291 2.17 -8.10 15.60
CA LYS A 291 3.19 -8.59 16.54
C LYS A 291 2.99 -8.13 17.98
N GLN A 292 2.39 -6.94 18.18
CA GLN A 292 2.43 -6.23 19.47
C GLN A 292 1.06 -5.64 19.80
N HIS A 293 0.02 -6.46 19.62
CA HIS A 293 -1.37 -6.19 20.00
C HIS A 293 -1.77 -7.16 21.12
N PRO A 294 -2.54 -6.76 22.14
CA PRO A 294 -3.08 -7.70 23.12
C PRO A 294 -4.13 -8.63 22.49
N ASP A 295 -4.40 -9.77 23.11
CA ASP A 295 -5.52 -10.60 22.65
C ASP A 295 -6.85 -9.86 22.80
N PHE A 296 -7.81 -10.23 21.95
CA PHE A 296 -9.13 -9.64 22.01
C PHE A 296 -9.81 -10.03 23.31
N LYS A 297 -10.64 -9.11 23.83
CA LYS A 297 -11.51 -9.40 24.98
C LYS A 297 -12.95 -9.40 24.53
N LEU A 298 -13.61 -10.53 24.73
CA LEU A 298 -15.02 -10.72 24.44
C LEU A 298 -15.86 -10.21 25.59
N SER A 299 -16.94 -9.52 25.25
CA SER A 299 -17.96 -9.04 26.17
C SER A 299 -18.96 -10.17 26.43
N PHE A 300 -19.24 -10.48 27.69
CA PHE A 300 -20.24 -11.47 28.11
C PHE A 300 -21.29 -10.79 28.98
N LYS A 301 -22.58 -11.01 28.69
CA LYS A 301 -23.67 -10.51 29.54
C LYS A 301 -23.75 -11.29 30.86
N THR A 302 -23.78 -10.57 31.97
CA THR A 302 -23.92 -11.14 33.33
C THR A 302 -25.26 -10.80 33.97
N GLY A 303 -26.01 -9.84 33.42
CA GLY A 303 -27.28 -9.37 33.96
C GLY A 303 -28.20 -8.76 32.90
N PRO A 304 -29.38 -8.27 33.30
CA PRO A 304 -30.38 -7.75 32.38
C PRO A 304 -30.04 -6.37 31.81
N ASN A 305 -29.21 -5.57 32.51
CA ASN A 305 -28.90 -4.21 32.09
C ASN A 305 -27.80 -4.19 31.03
N ALA A 306 -27.79 -3.16 30.19
CA ALA A 306 -26.74 -2.96 29.18
C ALA A 306 -25.33 -2.85 29.76
N LYS A 307 -25.20 -2.45 31.03
CA LYS A 307 -23.92 -2.32 31.75
C LYS A 307 -23.47 -3.62 32.41
N ASP A 308 -24.32 -4.63 32.48
CA ASP A 308 -24.02 -5.90 33.14
C ASP A 308 -23.22 -6.79 32.18
N VAL A 309 -21.98 -6.37 31.93
CA VAL A 309 -21.08 -7.00 30.97
C VAL A 309 -19.70 -7.18 31.60
N VAL A 310 -19.18 -8.40 31.54
CA VAL A 310 -17.78 -8.70 31.86
C VAL A 310 -16.98 -8.92 30.57
N ARG A 311 -15.75 -8.40 30.52
CA ARG A 311 -14.86 -8.57 29.36
C ARG A 311 -13.75 -9.57 29.65
N ILE A 312 -13.77 -10.70 28.96
CA ILE A 312 -12.86 -11.83 29.18
C ILE A 312 -11.87 -11.92 28.01
N PRO A 313 -10.55 -11.96 28.24
CA PRO A 313 -9.56 -12.21 27.19
C PRO A 313 -9.78 -13.56 26.50
N GLN A 314 -9.68 -13.60 25.18
CA GLN A 314 -9.81 -14.84 24.40
C GLN A 314 -8.71 -15.86 24.71
N ALA A 315 -7.57 -15.42 25.27
CA ALA A 315 -6.54 -16.31 25.78
C ALA A 315 -7.03 -17.18 26.95
N GLU A 316 -8.03 -16.72 27.73
CA GLU A 316 -8.58 -17.44 28.87
C GLU A 316 -9.71 -18.40 28.44
N LYS A 317 -9.41 -19.33 27.53
CA LYS A 317 -10.41 -20.22 26.88
C LYS A 317 -11.36 -20.93 27.86
N ALA A 318 -10.85 -21.36 29.02
CA ALA A 318 -11.65 -22.04 30.05
C ALA A 318 -12.77 -21.17 30.65
N LYS A 319 -12.69 -19.84 30.50
CA LYS A 319 -13.71 -18.89 30.97
C LYS A 319 -14.64 -18.41 29.86
N LEU A 320 -14.40 -18.79 28.60
CA LEU A 320 -15.22 -18.39 27.46
C LEU A 320 -16.44 -19.29 27.34
N ILE A 321 -17.35 -19.16 28.30
CA ILE A 321 -18.58 -19.96 28.39
C ILE A 321 -19.75 -19.00 28.33
N GLU A 322 -20.58 -19.11 27.31
CA GLU A 322 -21.81 -18.32 27.21
C GLU A 322 -22.90 -18.90 28.11
N ASN A 323 -23.42 -18.07 29.01
CA ASN A 323 -24.55 -18.44 29.86
C ASN A 323 -25.82 -17.77 29.36
N SER A 324 -26.26 -18.16 28.17
CA SER A 324 -27.42 -17.55 27.49
C SER A 324 -28.77 -17.97 28.08
N GLY A 325 -28.83 -19.04 28.87
CA GLY A 325 -30.07 -19.64 29.39
C GLY A 325 -30.79 -20.55 28.38
N LEU A 326 -30.28 -20.64 27.14
CA LEU A 326 -30.78 -21.52 26.09
C LEU A 326 -29.92 -22.78 26.01
N LYS A 327 -30.50 -23.90 25.59
CA LYS A 327 -29.83 -25.13 25.15
C LYS A 327 -29.95 -25.20 23.64
N PHE A 328 -28.89 -24.87 22.92
CA PHE A 328 -28.93 -24.80 21.46
C PHE A 328 -27.59 -25.22 20.85
N PRO A 329 -27.46 -26.48 20.43
CA PRO A 329 -26.25 -26.98 19.78
C PRO A 329 -26.28 -26.64 18.28
N HIS A 330 -25.32 -25.82 17.81
CA HIS A 330 -25.28 -25.41 16.39
C HIS A 330 -25.03 -26.58 15.45
N ASN A 331 -24.28 -27.60 15.85
CA ASN A 331 -24.02 -28.78 15.03
C ASN A 331 -25.29 -29.57 14.67
N GLN A 332 -26.40 -29.39 15.40
CA GLN A 332 -27.71 -29.97 15.08
C GLN A 332 -28.60 -29.01 14.27
N HIS A 333 -28.19 -27.76 14.08
CA HIS A 333 -29.00 -26.68 13.51
C HIS A 333 -28.34 -25.99 12.30
N VAL A 334 -27.25 -26.55 11.76
CA VAL A 334 -26.58 -26.07 10.55
C VAL A 334 -26.40 -27.23 9.57
N GLY A 335 -26.52 -26.94 8.26
CA GLY A 335 -26.41 -27.95 7.22
C GLY A 335 -27.72 -28.70 7.03
N LYS A 336 -27.65 -30.01 6.78
CA LYS A 336 -28.84 -30.86 6.59
C LYS A 336 -29.40 -31.29 7.93
N VAL A 337 -30.59 -30.80 8.26
CA VAL A 337 -31.28 -31.05 9.52
C VAL A 337 -32.65 -31.68 9.28
N GLN A 338 -33.17 -32.37 10.29
CA GLN A 338 -34.53 -32.89 10.25
C GLN A 338 -35.53 -31.76 10.52
N GLY A 339 -36.52 -31.64 9.64
CA GLY A 339 -37.64 -30.73 9.72
C GLY A 339 -38.80 -31.26 10.57
N PRO A 340 -39.84 -30.44 10.78
CA PRO A 340 -40.97 -30.76 11.66
C PRO A 340 -41.78 -31.98 11.22
N ASN A 341 -41.77 -32.34 9.92
CA ASN A 341 -42.63 -33.40 9.39
C ASN A 341 -42.00 -34.81 9.45
N GLY A 342 -40.97 -35.00 10.27
CA GLY A 342 -40.33 -36.29 10.49
C GLY A 342 -39.04 -36.50 9.69
N ILE A 343 -38.50 -37.72 9.72
CA ILE A 343 -37.14 -38.03 9.23
C ILE A 343 -36.92 -37.78 7.73
N TRP A 344 -38.00 -37.77 6.95
CA TRP A 344 -37.96 -37.53 5.51
C TRP A 344 -38.04 -36.05 5.12
N ASP A 345 -38.42 -35.16 6.05
CA ASP A 345 -38.36 -33.71 5.86
C ASP A 345 -36.93 -33.26 6.14
N VAL A 346 -36.04 -33.33 5.15
CA VAL A 346 -34.66 -32.85 5.29
C VAL A 346 -34.59 -31.41 4.82
N ARG A 347 -34.17 -30.51 5.71
CA ARG A 347 -34.00 -29.09 5.41
C ARG A 347 -32.53 -28.73 5.42
N GLU A 348 -32.11 -27.91 4.47
CA GLU A 348 -30.78 -27.34 4.46
C GLU A 348 -30.82 -25.94 5.08
N LEU A 349 -30.16 -25.79 6.24
CA LEU A 349 -30.07 -24.54 6.97
C LEU A 349 -28.67 -23.93 6.82
N ALA A 350 -28.62 -22.80 6.13
CA ALA A 350 -27.44 -21.96 6.06
C ALA A 350 -27.39 -20.99 7.26
N CYS A 351 -26.24 -20.37 7.51
CA CYS A 351 -26.07 -19.40 8.60
C CYS A 351 -27.09 -18.26 8.54
N THR A 352 -27.40 -17.79 7.32
CA THR A 352 -28.36 -16.72 7.04
C THR A 352 -29.83 -17.10 7.27
N SER A 353 -30.14 -18.38 7.44
CA SER A 353 -31.50 -18.83 7.79
C SER A 353 -31.90 -18.32 9.18
N CYS A 354 -30.93 -18.14 10.09
CA CYS A 354 -31.17 -17.57 11.42
C CYS A 354 -30.52 -16.20 11.61
N HIS A 355 -29.27 -16.03 11.17
CA HIS A 355 -28.53 -14.78 11.33
C HIS A 355 -28.86 -13.77 10.22
N GLN A 356 -29.92 -13.00 10.47
CA GLN A 356 -30.38 -11.97 9.54
C GLN A 356 -29.56 -10.69 9.70
N ALA A 357 -28.88 -10.28 8.62
CA ALA A 357 -28.09 -9.06 8.58
C ALA A 357 -28.99 -7.80 8.55
N GLU A 358 -28.49 -6.73 9.15
CA GLU A 358 -29.13 -5.42 9.29
C GLU A 358 -28.10 -4.29 9.21
N GLY A 359 -28.49 -3.20 8.55
CA GLY A 359 -27.67 -2.00 8.42
C GLY A 359 -26.52 -2.12 7.42
N LYS A 360 -25.76 -1.03 7.26
CA LYS A 360 -24.70 -0.90 6.25
C LYS A 360 -23.50 -1.81 6.50
N GLU A 361 -23.19 -2.10 7.76
CA GLU A 361 -22.07 -2.97 8.15
C GLU A 361 -22.45 -4.46 8.18
N MET A 362 -23.71 -4.79 7.85
CA MET A 362 -24.29 -6.13 7.99
C MET A 362 -24.09 -6.69 9.40
N ARG A 363 -24.51 -5.94 10.43
CA ARG A 363 -24.62 -6.47 11.79
C ARG A 363 -25.83 -7.41 11.87
N PHE A 364 -25.98 -8.20 12.92
CA PHE A 364 -27.07 -9.18 12.99
C PHE A 364 -28.18 -8.74 13.93
N LYS A 365 -29.43 -9.00 13.53
CA LYS A 365 -30.61 -8.81 14.39
C LYS A 365 -30.56 -9.75 15.59
N ALA A 366 -31.17 -9.32 16.68
CA ALA A 366 -31.42 -10.18 17.83
C ALA A 366 -32.32 -11.35 17.42
N LEU A 367 -31.98 -12.56 17.88
CA LEU A 367 -32.79 -13.75 17.64
C LEU A 367 -34.07 -13.69 18.48
N SER A 368 -35.16 -14.23 17.93
CA SER A 368 -36.43 -14.39 18.65
C SER A 368 -37.11 -15.69 18.28
N TYR A 369 -37.88 -16.25 19.21
CA TYR A 369 -38.63 -17.48 18.98
C TYR A 369 -39.53 -17.38 17.73
N LYS A 370 -40.28 -16.27 17.60
CA LYS A 370 -41.22 -16.05 16.50
C LYS A 370 -40.53 -16.12 15.14
N ASN A 371 -39.37 -15.48 14.98
CA ASN A 371 -38.72 -15.36 13.69
C ASN A 371 -37.75 -16.51 13.37
N ASN A 372 -37.23 -17.20 14.38
CA ASN A 372 -36.11 -18.14 14.21
C ASN A 372 -36.46 -19.59 14.59
N CYS A 373 -37.41 -19.81 15.49
CA CYS A 373 -37.73 -21.15 15.99
C CYS A 373 -39.07 -21.67 15.46
N SER A 374 -40.09 -20.80 15.42
CA SER A 374 -41.49 -21.19 15.15
C SER A 374 -41.74 -21.84 13.79
N THR A 375 -40.83 -21.65 12.83
CA THR A 375 -40.93 -22.24 11.48
C THR A 375 -40.66 -23.75 11.46
N CYS A 376 -39.91 -24.25 12.45
CA CYS A 376 -39.55 -25.67 12.56
C CYS A 376 -39.99 -26.29 13.89
N HIS A 377 -40.12 -25.49 14.95
CA HIS A 377 -40.58 -25.94 16.26
C HIS A 377 -41.97 -25.38 16.54
N THR A 378 -42.90 -26.22 16.98
CA THR A 378 -44.26 -25.77 17.32
C THR A 378 -44.23 -24.75 18.46
N SER A 379 -45.02 -23.68 18.32
CA SER A 379 -45.24 -22.66 19.36
C SER A 379 -46.17 -23.11 20.46
N GLU A 380 -46.80 -24.26 20.27
CA GLU A 380 -47.83 -24.81 21.13
C GLU A 380 -47.33 -26.12 21.73
N LEU A 381 -47.09 -26.09 23.04
CA LEU A 381 -46.78 -27.28 23.82
C LEU A 381 -48.09 -27.99 24.15
N GLN A 382 -48.23 -29.23 23.68
CA GLN A 382 -49.36 -30.09 24.03
C GLN A 382 -48.98 -30.98 25.21
N ILE A 383 -49.73 -30.87 26.29
CA ILE A 383 -49.58 -31.67 27.51
C ILE A 383 -50.88 -32.42 27.82
N GLY A 384 -50.79 -33.53 28.54
CA GLY A 384 -51.92 -34.38 28.86
C GLY A 384 -52.11 -35.60 27.94
N PRO A 385 -53.07 -36.47 28.27
CA PRO A 385 -53.38 -37.68 27.50
C PRO A 385 -53.93 -37.33 26.11
N LYS A 386 -53.86 -38.29 25.17
CA LYS A 386 -54.29 -38.09 23.78
C LYS A 386 -55.72 -37.55 23.63
N ASP A 387 -56.60 -37.92 24.57
CA ASP A 387 -58.03 -37.63 24.53
C ASP A 387 -58.41 -36.32 25.25
N ASN A 388 -57.47 -35.69 25.97
CA ASN A 388 -57.68 -34.40 26.64
C ASN A 388 -56.38 -33.61 26.71
N LYS A 389 -56.02 -33.00 25.58
CA LYS A 389 -54.78 -32.21 25.43
C LYS A 389 -55.02 -30.77 25.86
N LEU A 390 -54.16 -30.27 26.74
CA LEU A 390 -54.05 -28.85 27.01
C LEU A 390 -52.93 -28.27 26.15
N THR A 391 -53.26 -27.20 25.43
CA THR A 391 -52.32 -26.49 24.57
C THR A 391 -51.84 -25.22 25.26
N LEU A 392 -50.53 -25.08 25.41
CA LEU A 392 -49.89 -23.92 26.02
C LEU A 392 -49.04 -23.18 24.97
N PRO A 393 -49.28 -21.88 24.72
CA PRO A 393 -48.43 -21.11 23.83
C PRO A 393 -47.08 -20.82 24.48
N HIS A 394 -46.03 -20.70 23.66
CA HIS A 394 -44.73 -20.21 24.09
C HIS A 394 -44.85 -18.76 24.60
N GLY A 395 -44.45 -18.51 25.84
CA GLY A 395 -44.65 -17.20 26.47
C GLY A 395 -44.18 -17.16 27.92
N ASP A 396 -44.81 -16.28 28.69
CA ASP A 396 -44.48 -16.04 30.10
C ASP A 396 -44.82 -17.24 31.00
N GLU A 397 -43.87 -17.60 31.86
CA GLU A 397 -43.98 -18.76 32.75
C GLU A 397 -45.05 -18.60 33.83
N GLN A 398 -45.27 -17.40 34.36
CA GLN A 398 -46.33 -17.15 35.33
C GLN A 398 -47.71 -17.34 34.71
N ASN A 399 -47.91 -16.83 33.49
CA ASN A 399 -49.14 -17.04 32.73
C ASN A 399 -49.40 -18.52 32.44
N MET A 400 -48.36 -19.28 32.13
CA MET A 400 -48.44 -20.73 31.95
C MET A 400 -48.89 -21.43 33.25
N PHE A 401 -48.25 -21.14 34.39
CA PHE A 401 -48.65 -21.76 35.67
C PHE A 401 -50.06 -21.35 36.10
N ASN A 402 -50.46 -20.11 35.85
CA ASN A 402 -51.83 -19.65 36.10
C ASN A 402 -52.84 -20.41 35.24
N SER A 403 -52.51 -20.68 33.98
CA SER A 403 -53.35 -21.47 33.07
C SER A 403 -53.48 -22.93 33.52
N LEU A 404 -52.38 -23.55 33.97
CA LEU A 404 -52.42 -24.90 34.54
C LEU A 404 -53.31 -24.97 35.77
N LYS A 405 -53.20 -23.99 36.68
CA LYS A 405 -54.05 -23.92 37.89
C LYS A 405 -55.53 -23.77 37.55
N LEU A 406 -55.85 -23.05 36.46
CA LEU A 406 -57.23 -22.81 36.04
C LEU A 406 -57.85 -24.03 35.32
N TYR A 407 -57.13 -24.62 34.37
CA TYR A 407 -57.68 -25.62 33.45
C TYR A 407 -57.38 -27.08 33.85
N ALA A 408 -56.35 -27.32 34.66
CA ALA A 408 -55.93 -28.66 35.08
C ALA A 408 -55.41 -28.69 36.54
N PRO A 409 -56.22 -28.25 37.53
CA PRO A 409 -55.77 -28.14 38.92
C PRO A 409 -55.40 -29.48 39.56
N LYS A 410 -56.05 -30.58 39.17
CA LYS A 410 -55.79 -31.92 39.73
C LYS A 410 -54.50 -32.53 39.20
N GLU A 411 -54.13 -32.18 37.97
CA GLU A 411 -52.96 -32.70 37.25
C GLU A 411 -51.78 -31.72 37.28
N PHE A 412 -51.88 -30.62 38.05
CA PHE A 412 -50.93 -29.51 38.05
C PHE A 412 -49.48 -29.98 38.22
N ASP A 413 -49.18 -30.78 39.26
CA ASP A 413 -47.81 -31.22 39.54
C ASP A 413 -47.26 -32.09 38.41
N ARG A 414 -48.07 -33.02 37.90
CA ARG A 414 -47.69 -33.90 36.78
C ARG A 414 -47.38 -33.10 35.52
N TYR A 415 -48.21 -32.13 35.15
CA TYR A 415 -47.99 -31.31 33.96
C TYR A 415 -46.85 -30.30 34.15
N SER A 416 -46.71 -29.74 35.34
CA SER A 416 -45.55 -28.92 35.73
C SER A 416 -44.24 -29.71 35.55
N ASP A 417 -44.18 -30.95 36.03
CA ASP A 417 -43.00 -31.80 35.87
C ASP A 417 -42.75 -32.21 34.41
N GLN A 418 -43.81 -32.45 33.64
CA GLN A 418 -43.67 -32.73 32.21
C GLN A 418 -43.05 -31.53 31.47
N LEU A 419 -43.48 -30.31 31.79
CA LEU A 419 -42.92 -29.08 31.24
C LEU A 419 -41.47 -28.84 31.72
N LYS A 420 -41.20 -29.12 32.99
CA LYS A 420 -39.86 -29.03 33.59
C LYS A 420 -38.85 -29.98 32.96
N ASN A 421 -39.26 -31.14 32.47
CA ASN A 421 -38.33 -32.16 31.96
C ASN A 421 -38.29 -32.22 30.43
N ASN A 422 -39.45 -32.19 29.78
CA ASN A 422 -39.57 -32.45 28.33
C ASN A 422 -40.26 -31.32 27.54
N GLY A 423 -40.80 -30.30 28.22
CA GLY A 423 -41.40 -29.13 27.57
C GLY A 423 -40.40 -27.98 27.49
N CYS A 424 -40.46 -27.06 28.45
CA CYS A 424 -39.59 -25.88 28.50
C CYS A 424 -38.10 -26.27 28.56
N ALA A 425 -37.75 -27.31 29.33
CA ALA A 425 -36.36 -27.74 29.48
C ALA A 425 -35.70 -28.32 28.23
N TYR A 426 -36.50 -28.59 27.20
CA TYR A 426 -35.98 -29.00 25.90
C TYR A 426 -35.08 -27.91 25.31
N CYS A 427 -35.55 -26.66 25.35
CA CYS A 427 -34.82 -25.50 24.83
C CYS A 427 -34.21 -24.63 25.94
N HIS A 428 -34.79 -24.59 27.14
CA HIS A 428 -34.36 -23.70 28.21
C HIS A 428 -33.56 -24.43 29.28
N ALA A 429 -32.60 -23.74 29.87
CA ALA A 429 -32.08 -24.15 31.17
C ALA A 429 -33.13 -23.82 32.24
N ILE A 430 -33.35 -24.74 33.17
CA ILE A 430 -34.34 -24.60 34.24
C ILE A 430 -33.62 -24.37 35.56
N GLN A 431 -34.21 -23.52 36.41
CA GLN A 431 -33.81 -23.28 37.77
C GLN A 431 -34.95 -23.71 38.72
N ASP A 432 -34.59 -24.42 39.78
CA ASP A 432 -35.52 -24.79 40.84
C ASP A 432 -35.91 -23.56 41.68
N ALA A 433 -37.17 -23.55 42.13
CA ALA A 433 -37.71 -22.49 42.96
C ALA A 433 -36.89 -22.29 44.25
N GLN A 434 -36.69 -21.03 44.62
CA GLN A 434 -36.09 -20.61 45.87
C GLN A 434 -37.18 -20.25 46.90
N PRO A 435 -36.86 -20.23 48.21
CA PRO A 435 -37.80 -19.79 49.24
C PRO A 435 -38.36 -18.39 48.94
N GLY A 436 -39.68 -18.29 48.75
CA GLY A 436 -40.38 -17.04 48.43
C GLY A 436 -40.82 -16.89 46.97
N ASP A 437 -40.43 -17.81 46.08
CA ASP A 437 -40.89 -17.82 44.70
C ASP A 437 -42.37 -18.22 44.56
N LYS A 438 -43.04 -17.67 43.54
CA LYS A 438 -44.47 -17.89 43.27
C LYS A 438 -44.76 -19.09 42.36
N THR A 439 -43.71 -19.69 41.82
CA THR A 439 -43.76 -20.80 40.85
C THR A 439 -42.87 -21.95 41.33
N PRO A 440 -43.19 -23.21 40.96
CA PRO A 440 -42.44 -24.39 41.41
C PRO A 440 -41.05 -24.51 40.78
N TRP A 441 -40.83 -23.85 39.64
CA TRP A 441 -39.54 -23.70 38.95
C TRP A 441 -39.65 -22.52 37.98
N GLN A 442 -38.52 -22.08 37.45
CA GLN A 442 -38.43 -20.97 36.49
C GLN A 442 -37.45 -21.31 35.38
N THR A 443 -37.62 -20.69 34.22
CA THR A 443 -36.58 -20.74 33.19
C THR A 443 -35.44 -19.80 33.58
N ILE A 444 -34.19 -20.16 33.26
CA ILE A 444 -33.09 -19.20 33.41
C ILE A 444 -33.34 -18.04 32.43
N PRO A 445 -33.32 -16.77 32.88
CA PRO A 445 -33.55 -15.64 32.00
C PRO A 445 -32.63 -15.64 30.80
N LEU A 446 -33.21 -15.48 29.60
CA LEU A 446 -32.44 -15.49 28.36
C LEU A 446 -31.54 -14.25 28.25
N ARG A 447 -30.24 -14.47 28.07
CA ARG A 447 -29.22 -13.42 27.96
C ARG A 447 -28.41 -13.60 26.68
N LEU A 448 -29.08 -13.47 25.54
CA LEU A 448 -28.41 -13.55 24.23
C LEU A 448 -27.45 -12.37 24.06
N ASN A 449 -26.21 -12.70 23.73
CA ASN A 449 -25.18 -11.71 23.50
C ASN A 449 -25.10 -11.32 22.01
N ASN A 450 -25.45 -10.07 21.73
CA ASN A 450 -25.47 -9.54 20.35
C ASN A 450 -24.21 -8.73 20.01
N ASP A 451 -23.35 -8.43 20.99
CA ASP A 451 -22.15 -7.61 20.79
C ASP A 451 -20.94 -8.14 21.56
N TRP A 452 -20.28 -9.12 20.96
CA TRP A 452 -19.11 -9.79 21.51
C TRP A 452 -17.85 -8.92 21.55
N LEU A 453 -17.72 -7.96 20.65
CA LEU A 453 -16.54 -7.11 20.48
C LEU A 453 -16.88 -5.62 20.64
N SER A 454 -17.55 -5.26 21.74
CA SER A 454 -18.09 -3.90 21.97
C SER A 454 -17.09 -2.72 21.99
N LYS A 455 -15.79 -2.99 21.86
CA LYS A 455 -14.73 -1.97 21.75
C LYS A 455 -14.02 -1.99 20.39
N ALA A 456 -14.56 -2.75 19.44
CA ALA A 456 -14.11 -2.80 18.07
C ALA A 456 -15.32 -2.78 17.12
N GLN A 457 -15.08 -2.42 15.88
CA GLN A 457 -16.02 -2.50 14.79
C GLN A 457 -15.52 -3.52 13.79
N PHE A 458 -16.45 -4.32 13.27
CA PHE A 458 -16.18 -5.24 12.18
C PHE A 458 -17.31 -5.12 11.16
N ASN A 459 -16.93 -4.93 9.90
CA ASN A 459 -17.87 -4.71 8.82
C ASN A 459 -18.01 -6.02 8.01
N HIS A 460 -19.08 -6.78 8.25
CA HIS A 460 -19.36 -8.02 7.51
C HIS A 460 -19.62 -7.75 6.03
N ALA A 461 -20.19 -6.59 5.68
CA ALA A 461 -20.45 -6.25 4.28
C ALA A 461 -19.15 -6.14 3.45
N ALA A 462 -18.07 -5.63 4.06
CA ALA A 462 -16.75 -5.61 3.44
C ALA A 462 -16.12 -7.01 3.25
N HIS A 463 -16.62 -8.01 4.00
CA HIS A 463 -16.13 -9.40 3.98
C HIS A 463 -17.11 -10.39 3.37
N ARG A 464 -18.18 -9.90 2.70
CA ARG A 464 -19.29 -10.73 2.17
C ARG A 464 -18.89 -11.81 1.15
N THR A 465 -17.68 -11.74 0.61
CA THR A 465 -17.13 -12.75 -0.31
C THR A 465 -16.46 -13.91 0.40
N GLN A 466 -16.34 -13.85 1.73
CA GLN A 466 -15.82 -14.93 2.56
C GLN A 466 -16.97 -15.76 3.12
N GLU A 467 -16.77 -17.08 3.18
CA GLU A 467 -17.71 -17.99 3.81
C GLU A 467 -17.72 -17.80 5.34
N CYS A 468 -18.89 -17.88 5.97
CA CYS A 468 -19.00 -17.68 7.43
C CYS A 468 -18.06 -18.61 8.22
N THR A 469 -17.91 -19.85 7.74
CA THR A 469 -17.09 -20.91 8.36
C THR A 469 -15.58 -20.70 8.22
N SER A 470 -15.13 -19.76 7.39
CA SER A 470 -13.71 -19.37 7.35
C SER A 470 -13.27 -18.75 8.68
N CYS A 471 -14.20 -18.03 9.34
CA CYS A 471 -13.95 -17.32 10.59
C CYS A 471 -14.67 -17.96 11.79
N HIS A 472 -15.95 -18.33 11.62
CA HIS A 472 -16.79 -18.86 12.71
C HIS A 472 -16.81 -20.39 12.72
N LYS A 473 -16.16 -21.01 13.70
CA LYS A 473 -16.07 -22.47 13.85
C LYS A 473 -17.24 -23.06 14.61
N VAL A 474 -18.46 -22.89 14.07
CA VAL A 474 -19.71 -23.34 14.71
C VAL A 474 -20.05 -24.81 14.47
N ALA A 475 -19.42 -25.46 13.49
CA ALA A 475 -19.72 -26.86 13.13
C ALA A 475 -19.43 -27.85 14.27
N GLU A 476 -18.51 -27.48 15.17
CA GLU A 476 -18.12 -28.28 16.34
C GLU A 476 -18.87 -27.86 17.62
N SER A 477 -19.75 -26.86 17.54
CA SER A 477 -20.51 -26.38 18.70
C SER A 477 -21.63 -27.37 19.02
N ILE A 478 -21.44 -28.08 20.13
CA ILE A 478 -22.37 -29.06 20.69
C ILE A 478 -23.19 -28.45 21.84
N SER A 479 -22.94 -27.18 22.17
CA SER A 479 -23.63 -26.45 23.22
C SER A 479 -23.76 -24.97 22.86
N SER A 480 -24.83 -24.35 23.35
CA SER A 480 -25.01 -22.90 23.35
C SER A 480 -24.01 -22.16 24.25
N ALA A 481 -23.25 -22.89 25.06
CA ALA A 481 -22.14 -22.36 25.83
C ALA A 481 -20.88 -22.12 24.98
N ASP A 482 -20.78 -22.76 23.81
CA ASP A 482 -19.59 -22.69 22.96
C ASP A 482 -19.51 -21.32 22.26
N VAL A 483 -18.38 -20.64 22.40
CA VAL A 483 -18.18 -19.30 21.85
C VAL A 483 -17.41 -19.37 20.53
N ALA A 484 -18.14 -19.29 19.41
CA ALA A 484 -17.58 -19.33 18.06
C ALA A 484 -17.23 -17.92 17.52
N ILE A 485 -16.58 -17.08 18.33
CA ILE A 485 -16.15 -15.74 17.91
C ILE A 485 -14.70 -15.78 17.43
N PRO A 486 -14.39 -15.27 16.22
CA PRO A 486 -13.04 -15.30 15.66
C PRO A 486 -12.03 -14.59 16.57
N ASP A 487 -10.81 -15.12 16.57
CA ASP A 487 -9.70 -14.54 17.30
C ASP A 487 -8.85 -13.60 16.42
N ARG A 488 -7.84 -12.97 17.03
CA ARG A 488 -6.90 -12.13 16.29
C ARG A 488 -6.23 -12.89 15.14
N GLN A 489 -5.90 -14.16 15.35
CA GLN A 489 -5.21 -14.96 14.34
C GLN A 489 -6.05 -15.15 13.08
N SER A 490 -7.37 -15.28 13.23
CA SER A 490 -8.34 -15.34 12.14
C SER A 490 -8.25 -14.09 11.25
N CYS A 491 -8.17 -12.90 11.86
CA CYS A 491 -7.99 -11.65 11.13
C CYS A 491 -6.62 -11.59 10.42
N LEU A 492 -5.56 -12.09 11.07
CA LEU A 492 -4.19 -12.05 10.55
C LEU A 492 -3.96 -12.92 9.32
N LEU A 493 -4.90 -13.81 8.96
CA LEU A 493 -4.86 -14.55 7.70
C LEU A 493 -4.89 -13.60 6.49
N CYS A 494 -5.68 -12.52 6.58
CA CYS A 494 -5.88 -11.57 5.48
C CYS A 494 -5.39 -10.15 5.81
N HIS A 495 -5.25 -9.80 7.09
CA HIS A 495 -4.78 -8.48 7.53
C HIS A 495 -3.36 -8.55 8.06
N SER A 496 -2.55 -7.51 7.81
CA SER A 496 -1.22 -7.34 8.41
C SER A 496 -1.20 -6.12 9.34
N GLY A 497 -0.10 -6.00 10.10
CA GLY A 497 0.12 -4.85 10.96
C GLY A 497 0.42 -3.56 10.19
N ASN A 498 1.26 -2.71 10.78
CA ASN A 498 1.63 -1.40 10.25
C ASN A 498 2.37 -1.48 8.90
N THR A 499 2.87 -2.67 8.55
CA THR A 499 3.60 -2.92 7.31
C THR A 499 2.74 -3.72 6.34
N GLN A 500 2.71 -3.27 5.10
CA GLN A 500 2.08 -4.01 4.01
C GLN A 500 2.85 -5.31 3.77
N LYS A 501 2.10 -6.41 3.61
CA LYS A 501 2.65 -7.72 3.25
C LYS A 501 1.96 -8.24 2.00
N HIS A 502 2.65 -9.12 1.29
CA HIS A 502 2.10 -9.73 0.07
C HIS A 502 0.74 -10.40 0.38
N LYS A 503 -0.29 -10.06 -0.43
CA LYS A 503 -1.68 -10.55 -0.31
C LYS A 503 -2.37 -10.28 1.05
N ARG A 504 -1.86 -9.35 1.87
CA ARG A 504 -2.50 -8.96 3.14
C ARG A 504 -2.73 -7.45 3.21
N ILE A 505 -3.89 -7.08 3.75
CA ILE A 505 -4.32 -5.68 3.88
C ILE A 505 -3.64 -5.08 5.11
N ALA A 506 -2.80 -4.07 4.89
CA ALA A 506 -2.20 -3.31 5.99
C ALA A 506 -3.31 -2.63 6.80
N SER A 507 -3.37 -2.91 8.10
CA SER A 507 -4.46 -2.45 8.95
C SER A 507 -3.97 -1.44 9.98
N SER A 508 -4.67 -0.31 10.03
CA SER A 508 -4.46 0.70 11.05
C SER A 508 -5.19 0.35 12.34
N CYS A 509 -4.82 0.95 13.48
CA CYS A 509 -5.59 0.88 14.71
C CYS A 509 -7.06 1.26 14.46
N MET A 510 -7.27 2.26 13.59
CA MET A 510 -8.59 2.78 13.23
C MET A 510 -9.36 1.87 12.26
N SER A 511 -8.74 0.84 11.71
CA SER A 511 -9.43 -0.14 10.87
C SER A 511 -10.40 -1.02 11.67
N CYS A 512 -10.12 -1.21 12.97
CA CYS A 512 -10.95 -2.02 13.86
C CYS A 512 -11.49 -1.21 15.05
N HIS A 513 -10.87 -0.09 15.40
CA HIS A 513 -11.29 0.71 16.55
C HIS A 513 -11.80 2.07 16.10
N THR A 514 -12.93 2.47 16.64
CA THR A 514 -13.41 3.85 16.53
C THR A 514 -12.81 4.66 17.65
N PHE A 515 -12.06 5.68 17.28
CA PHE A 515 -11.57 6.70 18.21
C PHE A 515 -12.23 8.03 17.85
N HIS A 516 -12.35 8.92 18.84
CA HIS A 516 -12.87 10.28 18.69
C HIS A 516 -14.39 10.38 18.41
N ASN A 517 -15.20 9.53 19.06
CA ASN A 517 -16.67 9.63 19.04
C ASN A 517 -17.22 10.99 19.50
N ALA A 518 -16.40 11.76 20.25
CA ALA A 518 -16.69 13.14 20.63
C ALA A 518 -17.04 14.06 19.45
N HIS A 519 -16.46 13.83 18.27
CA HIS A 519 -16.78 14.62 17.06
C HIS A 519 -17.95 14.06 16.26
N GLN A 520 -18.45 12.86 16.60
CA GLN A 520 -19.56 12.20 15.91
C GLN A 520 -20.92 12.44 16.58
N GLY A 521 -20.98 13.23 17.66
CA GLY A 521 -22.24 13.65 18.28
C GLY A 521 -23.02 12.54 19.00
N TYR A 522 -22.46 11.33 19.12
CA TYR A 522 -23.04 10.23 19.87
C TYR A 522 -22.22 9.98 21.16
N ASP A 523 -22.80 10.42 22.29
CA ASP A 523 -22.53 9.98 23.68
C ASP A 523 -21.34 10.51 24.51
N LEU A 524 -20.62 11.56 24.12
CA LEU A 524 -19.63 12.19 25.04
C LEU A 524 -19.74 13.71 25.05
N ILE A 525 -20.88 14.24 25.54
CA ILE A 525 -20.91 15.59 26.12
C ILE A 525 -20.43 15.44 27.57
N THR A 526 -19.11 15.39 27.78
CA THR A 526 -18.54 15.40 29.14
C THR A 526 -18.47 16.81 29.76
N GLY A 527 -19.11 17.82 29.15
CA GLY A 527 -19.27 19.16 29.72
C GLY A 527 -17.99 19.99 29.90
N ALA A 528 -16.81 19.38 29.83
CA ALA A 528 -15.53 20.06 29.89
C ALA A 528 -15.23 20.73 28.54
N LYS A 529 -15.17 22.06 28.54
CA LYS A 529 -14.74 22.89 27.41
C LYS A 529 -13.23 23.05 27.45
N VAL A 530 -12.58 23.18 26.29
CA VAL A 530 -11.16 23.55 26.23
C VAL A 530 -11.06 25.06 26.45
N ASP A 531 -10.53 25.49 27.58
CA ASP A 531 -10.33 26.91 27.88
C ASP A 531 -9.00 27.39 27.23
N SER A 532 -9.02 28.60 26.68
CA SER A 532 -7.83 29.31 26.18
C SER A 532 -6.63 29.29 27.14
N LYS A 533 -6.87 29.36 28.46
CA LYS A 533 -5.79 29.29 29.47
C LYS A 533 -5.07 27.94 29.51
N ASP A 534 -5.77 26.86 29.18
CA ASP A 534 -5.21 25.50 29.17
C ASP A 534 -4.28 25.31 27.95
N ILE A 535 -4.49 26.10 26.89
CA ILE A 535 -3.69 26.13 25.67
C ILE A 535 -2.41 26.94 25.88
N ASP A 536 -2.48 28.04 26.61
CA ASP A 536 -1.30 28.83 26.98
C ASP A 536 -0.35 28.03 27.89
N LEU A 537 -0.90 27.21 28.80
CA LEU A 537 -0.14 26.25 29.62
C LEU A 537 0.53 25.14 28.80
N LEU A 538 -0.06 24.75 27.67
CA LEU A 538 0.50 23.77 26.73
C LEU A 538 1.61 24.41 25.88
N ASN A 539 1.40 25.64 25.41
CA ASN A 539 2.35 26.39 24.59
C ASN A 539 3.56 26.97 25.35
N ALA A 540 3.55 26.96 26.69
CA ALA A 540 4.66 27.43 27.51
C ALA A 540 5.90 26.52 27.32
N LEU A 541 6.84 26.97 26.48
CA LEU A 541 8.21 26.46 26.49
C LEU A 541 8.80 26.64 27.89
N PRO A 542 9.55 25.67 28.44
CA PRO A 542 10.26 25.89 29.69
C PRO A 542 11.33 26.96 29.45
N ASN A 543 11.03 28.19 29.87
CA ASN A 543 12.01 29.25 29.97
C ASN A 543 13.02 28.86 31.05
N GLY A 544 14.15 28.26 30.65
CA GLY A 544 15.25 27.98 31.56
C GLY A 544 16.02 26.70 31.28
N ALA A 545 16.66 26.60 30.12
CA ALA A 545 17.85 25.76 29.98
C ALA A 545 18.98 26.66 29.48
N LYS A 546 19.81 27.13 30.41
CA LYS A 546 21.14 27.67 30.07
C LYS A 546 21.90 26.55 29.35
N GLN A 547 22.27 26.78 28.10
CA GLN A 547 23.19 25.91 27.36
C GLN A 547 24.59 26.03 28.00
N PRO A 548 25.38 24.93 28.08
CA PRO A 548 26.83 25.05 28.16
C PRO A 548 27.41 25.60 26.86
#